data_AF-A0A2V6V9H6-F1
#
_entry.id   AF-A0A2V6V9H6-F1
#
_cell.length_a   1.000
_cell.length_b   1.000
_cell.length_c   1.000
_cell.angle_alpha   90.00
_cell.angle_beta   90.00
_cell.angle_gamma   90.00
#
_symmetry.space_group_name_H-M   'P 1'
#
loop_
_entity.id
_entity.type
_entity.pdbx_description
1 polymer ?
#
loop_
_entity_poly.entity_id
_entity_poly.type
_entity_poly.pdbx_seq_one_letter_code
_entity_poly.pdbx_strand_id
1 'polypeptide(L)'
;MGSLSDAGCALPAGRHASQQADGRRRNLNRKLLLPLLGQPDPNTPKDVHLVGRYAVGITWGDEHGSIYPFERLRRDCPCGACASLDTLTQTMAWPTDIKRIPEGLRVTWADGHTSLYPYPDLRALCRCAGCTGGH
;
A
#
# COMPACT_ATOMS: atom_id res chain seq x y z
N MET A 1 16.46 -52.35 32.86
CA MET A 1 17.33 -51.88 33.95
C MET A 1 17.27 -50.36 33.95
N GLY A 2 16.21 -49.73 34.42
CA GLY A 2 15.69 -49.52 35.81
C GLY A 2 15.31 -48.02 35.84
N SER A 3 14.37 -47.44 36.58
CA SER A 3 13.43 -47.73 37.67
C SER A 3 12.44 -46.53 37.66
N LEU A 4 11.10 -46.67 37.61
CA LEU A 4 10.12 -46.52 38.73
C LEU A 4 10.52 -45.42 39.76
N SER A 5 9.73 -44.40 40.15
CA SER A 5 8.27 -44.26 40.46
C SER A 5 7.88 -42.75 40.54
N ASP A 6 6.67 -42.34 40.11
CA ASP A 6 5.43 -42.04 40.87
C ASP A 6 5.47 -40.91 41.93
N ALA A 7 4.61 -39.89 41.74
CA ALA A 7 3.87 -39.22 42.81
C ALA A 7 2.72 -38.38 42.21
N GLY A 8 1.48 -38.70 42.58
CA GLY A 8 0.25 -38.06 42.12
C GLY A 8 -0.35 -36.98 43.04
N CYS A 9 -1.53 -36.51 42.58
CA CYS A 9 -2.66 -35.89 43.28
C CYS A 9 -2.45 -34.64 44.18
N ALA A 10 -3.11 -33.53 43.81
CA ALA A 10 -4.28 -33.02 44.56
C ALA A 10 -4.99 -31.88 43.80
N LEU A 11 -6.30 -32.01 43.67
CA LEU A 11 -7.24 -30.98 43.23
C LEU A 11 -7.51 -29.99 44.37
N PRO A 12 -7.79 -28.71 44.05
CA PRO A 12 -8.81 -28.00 44.79
C PRO A 12 -10.02 -27.70 43.91
N ALA A 13 -11.19 -28.13 44.41
CA ALA A 13 -12.49 -27.69 43.97
C ALA A 13 -12.77 -26.27 44.49
N GLY A 14 -13.10 -25.34 43.60
CA GLY A 14 -13.70 -24.06 43.93
C GLY A 14 -14.86 -23.82 42.98
N ARG A 15 -16.10 -23.84 43.49
CA ARG A 15 -17.31 -23.57 42.72
C ARG A 15 -17.86 -22.16 42.99
N HIS A 16 -18.53 -21.64 41.97
CA HIS A 16 -19.59 -20.62 41.95
C HIS A 16 -19.20 -19.14 42.13
N ALA A 17 -19.29 -18.39 41.03
CA ALA A 17 -20.21 -17.25 40.92
C ALA A 17 -20.42 -16.90 39.44
N SER A 18 -21.61 -17.25 38.92
CA SER A 18 -22.15 -16.74 37.66
C SER A 18 -22.80 -15.39 37.92
N GLN A 19 -22.54 -14.38 37.09
CA GLN A 19 -23.41 -13.22 36.76
C GLN A 19 -22.63 -12.35 35.76
N GLN A 20 -22.90 -12.49 34.46
CA GLN A 20 -23.78 -11.59 33.67
C GLN A 20 -23.35 -10.11 33.69
N ALA A 21 -22.81 -9.65 32.56
CA ALA A 21 -23.08 -8.37 31.90
C ALA A 21 -22.09 -8.26 30.74
N ASP A 22 -22.52 -8.52 29.51
CA ASP A 22 -23.12 -7.54 28.61
C ASP A 22 -22.05 -6.69 27.89
N GLY A 23 -22.24 -6.58 26.58
CA GLY A 23 -21.76 -5.43 25.83
C GLY A 23 -20.27 -5.33 25.59
N ARG A 24 -19.85 -5.82 24.42
CA ARG A 24 -19.53 -4.94 23.26
C ARG A 24 -18.46 -5.61 22.40
N ARG A 25 -18.92 -6.47 21.48
CA ARG A 25 -18.17 -6.75 20.25
C ARG A 25 -17.89 -5.39 19.63
N ARG A 26 -16.64 -4.91 19.66
CA ARG A 26 -16.23 -3.79 18.82
C ARG A 26 -16.13 -4.31 17.40
N ASN A 27 -17.30 -4.43 16.78
CA ASN A 27 -17.44 -4.29 15.34
C ASN A 27 -16.87 -2.90 15.06
N LEU A 28 -15.60 -2.84 14.63
CA LEU A 28 -14.99 -1.63 14.08
C LEU A 28 -15.67 -1.39 12.74
N ASN A 29 -16.90 -0.91 12.88
CA ASN A 29 -17.80 -0.48 11.86
C ASN A 29 -17.03 0.58 11.07
N ARG A 30 -17.07 0.44 9.75
CA ARG A 30 -16.40 1.23 8.69
C ARG A 30 -16.89 2.70 8.65
N LYS A 31 -17.09 3.31 9.82
CA LYS A 31 -17.80 4.57 10.10
C LYS A 31 -17.15 5.33 11.27
N LEU A 32 -15.83 5.42 11.29
CA LEU A 32 -15.09 6.40 12.12
C LEU A 32 -14.17 7.27 11.27
N LEU A 33 -14.55 7.54 10.02
CA LEU A 33 -14.16 8.77 9.32
C LEU A 33 -15.25 9.79 9.57
N LEU A 34 -15.04 10.69 10.53
CA LEU A 34 -15.80 11.94 10.58
C LEU A 34 -15.43 12.74 9.32
N PRO A 35 -16.37 13.05 8.41
CA PRO A 35 -16.09 13.88 7.25
C PRO A 35 -15.98 15.33 7.71
N LEU A 36 -14.79 15.71 8.15
CA LEU A 36 -14.47 17.11 8.38
C LEU A 36 -14.23 17.75 7.00
N LEU A 37 -15.32 18.31 6.44
CA LEU A 37 -15.34 19.29 5.35
C LEU A 37 -14.69 18.85 4.02
N GLY A 38 -15.46 18.19 3.13
CA GLY A 38 -15.26 18.27 1.67
C GLY A 38 -13.84 18.04 1.13
N GLN A 39 -12.98 17.32 1.84
CA GLN A 39 -11.60 17.15 1.42
C GLN A 39 -11.56 16.29 0.15
N PRO A 40 -10.89 16.76 -0.91
CA PRO A 40 -10.77 16.03 -2.18
C PRO A 40 -10.07 14.67 -1.99
N ASP A 41 -10.44 13.68 -2.81
CA ASP A 41 -9.90 12.32 -2.72
C ASP A 41 -8.36 12.31 -2.94
N PRO A 42 -7.56 11.85 -1.97
CA PRO A 42 -6.09 11.84 -2.05
C PRO A 42 -5.53 10.89 -3.11
N ASN A 43 -6.35 10.00 -3.67
CA ASN A 43 -5.96 9.07 -4.74
C ASN A 43 -6.36 9.56 -6.14
N THR A 44 -6.99 10.74 -6.27
CA THR A 44 -7.35 11.27 -7.58
C THR A 44 -6.21 12.16 -8.10
N PRO A 45 -5.59 11.89 -9.27
CA PRO A 45 -4.63 12.82 -9.85
C PRO A 45 -5.35 14.05 -10.43
N LYS A 46 -4.93 15.24 -10.02
CA LYS A 46 -5.32 16.51 -10.63
C LYS A 46 -4.49 16.80 -11.87
N ASP A 47 -3.17 16.62 -11.76
CA ASP A 47 -2.22 16.88 -12.83
C ASP A 47 -1.17 15.75 -12.93
N VAL A 48 -0.71 15.50 -14.16
CA VAL A 48 0.34 14.52 -14.47
C VAL A 48 1.27 15.15 -15.49
N HIS A 49 2.56 15.27 -15.14
CA HIS A 49 3.56 15.93 -15.99
C HIS A 49 4.90 15.19 -15.96
N LEU A 50 5.74 15.44 -16.96
CA LEU A 50 7.11 14.95 -16.94
C LEU A 50 7.97 15.85 -16.05
N VAL A 51 8.80 15.23 -15.21
CA VAL A 51 9.83 15.92 -14.43
C VAL A 51 11.17 15.64 -15.08
N GLY A 52 11.65 16.64 -15.84
CA GLY A 52 12.85 16.50 -16.66
C GLY A 52 12.77 15.29 -17.58
N ARG A 53 13.82 14.45 -17.55
CA ARG A 53 13.93 13.22 -18.35
C ARG A 53 14.06 11.96 -17.49
N TYR A 54 13.58 11.99 -16.26
CA TYR A 54 13.82 10.88 -15.32
C TYR A 54 12.61 10.44 -14.50
N ALA A 55 11.52 11.22 -14.45
CA ALA A 55 10.38 10.92 -13.63
C ALA A 55 9.06 11.47 -14.18
N VAL A 56 7.96 10.94 -13.65
CA VAL A 56 6.62 11.54 -13.76
C VAL A 56 6.27 12.21 -12.44
N GLY A 57 5.79 13.44 -12.51
CA GLY A 57 5.20 14.19 -11.41
C GLY A 57 3.69 14.03 -11.42
N ILE A 58 3.10 13.89 -10.24
CA ILE A 58 1.64 13.87 -10.05
C ILE A 58 1.29 14.85 -8.94
N THR A 59 0.35 15.74 -9.24
CA THR A 59 -0.36 16.53 -8.21
C THR A 59 -1.67 15.83 -7.91
N TRP A 60 -1.89 15.47 -6.66
CA TRP A 60 -3.04 14.72 -6.18
C TRP A 60 -4.21 15.62 -5.76
N GLY A 61 -5.37 15.01 -5.53
CA GLY A 61 -6.60 15.69 -5.17
C GLY A 61 -6.45 16.56 -3.93
N ASP A 62 -5.69 16.06 -2.96
CA ASP A 62 -5.31 16.69 -1.69
C ASP A 62 -4.18 17.74 -1.81
N GLU A 63 -3.93 18.25 -3.02
CA GLU A 63 -2.84 19.19 -3.37
C GLU A 63 -1.43 18.63 -3.15
N HIS A 64 -1.32 17.34 -2.84
CA HIS A 64 -0.04 16.74 -2.57
C HIS A 64 0.76 16.49 -3.86
N GLY A 65 2.05 16.81 -3.87
CA GLY A 65 2.94 16.50 -4.98
C GLY A 65 3.68 15.18 -4.79
N SER A 66 3.81 14.37 -5.84
CA SER A 66 4.64 13.17 -5.85
C SER A 66 5.47 13.08 -7.12
N ILE A 67 6.70 12.60 -6.98
CA ILE A 67 7.62 12.36 -8.10
C ILE A 67 7.94 10.87 -8.12
N TYR A 68 7.69 10.23 -9.26
CA TYR A 68 7.92 8.81 -9.48
C TYR A 68 9.00 8.62 -10.55
N PRO A 69 10.26 8.32 -10.16
CA PRO A 69 11.32 8.01 -11.10
C PRO A 69 10.94 6.83 -12.01
N PHE A 70 11.26 6.92 -13.30
CA PHE A 70 10.82 5.92 -14.28
C PHE A 70 11.36 4.52 -13.99
N GLU A 71 12.63 4.42 -13.63
CA GLU A 71 13.23 3.15 -13.24
C GLU A 71 12.51 2.55 -12.03
N ARG A 72 12.13 3.40 -11.07
CA ARG A 72 11.41 2.94 -9.89
C ARG A 72 10.00 2.47 -10.21
N LEU A 73 9.26 3.19 -11.04
CA LEU A 73 7.97 2.72 -11.56
C LEU A 73 8.13 1.36 -12.23
N ARG A 74 9.15 1.21 -13.08
CA ARG A 74 9.41 -0.06 -13.78
C ARG A 74 9.65 -1.23 -12.81
N ARG A 75 10.36 -0.99 -11.71
CA ARG A 75 10.57 -1.98 -10.63
C ARG A 75 9.29 -2.26 -9.84
N ASP A 76 8.51 -1.22 -9.56
CA ASP A 76 7.22 -1.31 -8.84
C ASP A 76 6.06 -1.69 -9.79
N CYS A 77 6.34 -2.19 -11.00
CA CYS A 77 5.32 -2.56 -11.96
C CYS A 77 4.39 -3.65 -11.39
N PRO A 78 3.05 -3.47 -11.45
CA PRO A 78 2.11 -4.44 -10.87
C PRO A 78 2.13 -5.84 -11.47
N CYS A 79 2.82 -6.07 -12.60
CA CYS A 79 2.94 -7.43 -13.16
C CYS A 79 3.84 -8.35 -12.32
N GLY A 80 4.61 -7.82 -11.36
CA GLY A 80 5.49 -8.58 -10.47
C GLY A 80 6.78 -9.09 -11.13
N ALA A 81 6.76 -9.45 -12.42
CA ALA A 81 7.93 -9.93 -13.15
C ALA A 81 9.06 -8.89 -13.19
N CYS A 82 8.72 -7.60 -13.27
CA CYS A 82 9.69 -6.54 -13.43
C CYS A 82 10.44 -6.17 -12.15
N ALA A 83 9.88 -6.51 -10.99
CA ALA A 83 10.58 -6.38 -9.71
C ALA A 83 11.76 -7.37 -9.59
N SER A 84 11.72 -8.47 -10.34
CA SER A 84 12.71 -9.56 -10.29
C SER A 84 13.81 -9.43 -11.34
N LEU A 85 13.87 -8.31 -12.09
CA LEU A 85 14.91 -8.10 -13.08
C LEU A 85 16.22 -7.71 -12.39
N ASP A 86 17.25 -8.55 -12.56
CA ASP A 86 18.59 -8.30 -12.03
C ASP A 86 19.16 -6.97 -12.55
N THR A 87 18.92 -6.66 -13.82
CA THR A 87 19.34 -5.41 -14.46
C THR A 87 18.18 -4.81 -15.24
N LEU A 88 17.90 -3.53 -14.99
CA LEU A 88 16.99 -2.72 -15.80
C LEU A 88 17.81 -1.81 -16.70
N THR A 89 17.58 -1.91 -18.01
CA THR A 89 18.22 -1.00 -18.98
C THR A 89 17.45 0.30 -19.08
N GLN A 90 18.13 1.36 -19.55
CA GLN A 90 17.49 2.66 -19.76
C GLN A 90 16.29 2.57 -20.72
N THR A 91 16.36 1.75 -21.77
CA THR A 91 15.26 1.53 -22.73
C THR A 91 14.03 0.93 -22.05
N MET A 92 14.23 -0.04 -21.15
CA MET A 92 13.11 -0.66 -20.41
C MET A 92 12.43 0.32 -19.46
N ALA A 93 13.16 1.33 -18.98
CA ALA A 93 12.67 2.37 -18.09
C ALA A 93 12.35 3.69 -18.82
N TRP A 94 12.36 3.73 -20.15
CA TRP A 94 12.06 4.95 -20.90
C TRP A 94 10.59 4.95 -21.35
N PRO A 95 9.75 5.91 -20.90
CA PRO A 95 8.36 5.96 -21.32
C PRO A 95 8.23 6.54 -22.74
N THR A 96 7.41 5.90 -23.56
CA THR A 96 7.02 6.38 -24.90
C THR A 96 5.62 7.01 -24.91
N ASP A 97 4.76 6.61 -23.96
CA ASP A 97 3.41 7.15 -23.77
C ASP A 97 3.06 7.08 -22.29
N ILE A 98 2.51 8.17 -21.74
CA ILE A 98 1.98 8.22 -20.37
C ILE A 98 0.55 8.76 -20.46
N LYS A 99 -0.41 7.96 -20.00
CA LYS A 99 -1.83 8.30 -20.06
C LYS A 99 -2.51 8.14 -18.72
N ARG A 100 -3.30 9.16 -18.39
CA ARG A 100 -4.26 9.13 -17.28
C ARG A 100 -5.56 8.49 -17.78
N ILE A 101 -5.95 7.37 -17.21
CA ILE A 101 -7.21 6.68 -17.52
C ILE A 101 -7.97 6.41 -16.20
N PRO A 102 -9.30 6.14 -16.23
CA PRO A 102 -10.07 5.94 -15.00
C PRO A 102 -9.50 4.86 -14.06
N GLU A 103 -8.90 3.81 -14.62
CA GLU A 103 -8.34 2.69 -13.88
C GLU A 103 -6.95 2.97 -13.27
N GLY A 104 -6.25 4.02 -13.72
CA GLY A 104 -4.90 4.33 -13.23
C GLY A 104 -4.02 5.11 -14.20
N LEU A 105 -2.72 5.15 -13.89
CA LEU A 105 -1.70 5.68 -14.79
C LEU A 105 -1.20 4.56 -15.71
N ARG A 106 -1.48 4.67 -17.01
CA ARG A 106 -0.95 3.74 -18.02
C ARG A 106 0.36 4.29 -18.57
N VAL A 107 1.41 3.49 -18.51
CA VAL A 107 2.73 3.81 -19.09
C VAL A 107 3.08 2.75 -20.13
N THR A 108 3.39 3.21 -21.34
CA THR A 108 4.00 2.40 -22.39
C THR A 108 5.50 2.68 -22.40
N TRP A 109 6.31 1.63 -22.39
CA TRP A 109 7.75 1.71 -22.31
C TRP A 109 8.39 1.47 -23.69
N ALA A 110 9.63 1.91 -23.88
CA ALA A 110 10.34 1.77 -25.15
C ALA A 110 10.72 0.32 -25.49
N ASP A 111 10.74 -0.58 -24.49
CA ASP A 111 10.87 -2.03 -24.69
C ASP A 111 9.54 -2.69 -25.14
N GLY A 112 8.47 -1.92 -25.32
CA GLY A 112 7.14 -2.40 -25.68
C GLY A 112 6.29 -2.88 -24.49
N HIS A 113 6.84 -2.92 -23.27
CA HIS A 113 6.07 -3.26 -22.10
C HIS A 113 4.99 -2.21 -21.83
N THR A 114 3.86 -2.62 -21.25
CA THR A 114 2.82 -1.71 -20.78
C THR A 114 2.52 -1.98 -19.32
N SER A 115 2.57 -0.94 -18.51
CA SER A 115 2.23 -1.01 -17.08
C SER A 115 1.00 -0.16 -16.81
N LEU A 116 0.08 -0.69 -16.00
CA LEU A 116 -1.04 0.05 -15.44
C LEU A 116 -0.83 0.15 -13.94
N TYR A 117 -0.69 1.37 -13.42
CA TYR A 117 -0.57 1.66 -11.99
C TYR A 117 -1.91 2.17 -11.47
N PRO A 118 -2.67 1.38 -10.70
CA PRO A 118 -3.87 1.89 -10.04
C PRO A 118 -3.53 3.06 -9.13
N TYR A 119 -4.36 4.10 -9.11
CA TYR A 119 -4.00 5.32 -8.37
C TYR A 119 -3.80 5.13 -6.87
N PRO A 120 -4.60 4.31 -6.16
CA PRO A 120 -4.36 4.03 -4.75
C PRO A 120 -2.98 3.38 -4.52
N ASP A 121 -2.59 2.45 -5.38
CA ASP A 121 -1.31 1.76 -5.28
C ASP A 121 -0.15 2.71 -5.60
N LEU A 122 -0.31 3.52 -6.66
CA LEU A 122 0.67 4.53 -7.03
C LEU A 122 0.85 5.57 -5.92
N ARG A 123 -0.24 6.01 -5.28
CA ARG A 123 -0.22 6.91 -4.13
C ARG A 123 0.49 6.27 -2.93
N ALA A 124 0.27 4.99 -2.68
CA ALA A 124 0.93 4.25 -1.62
C ALA A 124 2.45 4.11 -1.83
N LEU A 125 2.93 4.20 -3.07
CA LEU A 125 4.37 4.24 -3.38
C LEU A 125 5.02 5.61 -3.11
N CYS A 126 4.23 6.64 -2.78
CA CYS A 126 4.77 7.97 -2.47
C CYS A 126 5.71 7.91 -1.26
N ARG A 127 6.96 8.36 -1.45
CA ARG A 127 8.00 8.38 -0.41
C ARG A 127 8.32 9.77 0.14
N CYS A 128 7.41 10.73 0.04
CA CYS A 128 7.65 12.07 0.59
C CYS A 128 7.68 12.05 2.13
N ALA A 129 8.16 13.12 2.75
CA ALA A 129 8.21 13.25 4.20
C ALA A 129 6.82 13.12 4.86
N GLY A 130 5.76 13.59 4.21
CA GLY A 130 4.39 13.45 4.72
C GLY A 130 3.85 12.01 4.72
N CYS A 131 4.34 11.14 3.82
CA CYS A 131 3.94 9.73 3.74
C CYS A 131 4.89 8.78 4.49
N THR A 132 6.17 9.17 4.65
CA THR A 132 7.21 8.32 5.29
C THR A 132 7.58 8.74 6.70
N GLY A 133 7.19 9.94 7.16
CA GLY A 133 7.69 10.57 8.39
C GLY A 133 6.87 10.38 9.67
N GLY A 134 5.97 9.38 9.75
CA GLY A 134 5.23 9.08 10.98
C GLY A 134 5.67 7.74 11.58
N HIS A 135 6.57 7.78 12.57
CA HIS A 135 6.89 6.65 13.46
C HIS A 135 6.56 7.05 14.89
#